data_AF-A0A1L3MHH0-F1
#
_entry.id   AF-A0A1L3MHH0-F1
#
_cell.length_a   1.000
_cell.length_b   1.000
_cell.length_c   1.000
_cell.angle_alpha   90.00
_cell.angle_beta   90.00
_cell.angle_gamma   90.00
#
_symmetry.space_group_name_H-M   'P 1'
#
loop_
_entity.id
_entity.type
_entity.pdbx_description
1 polymer ?
#
loop_
_entity_poly.entity_id
_entity_poly.type
_entity_poly.pdbx_seq_one_letter_code
_entity_poly.pdbx_strand_id
1 'polypeptide(L)'
;MPGIEVRTAARGCASSISSPRVGQRLLGLLRLRLEPARLVVEVLTEQGPAWYLLRQGTAGWMREVVSRDGFRAFDLLELDDGEVNALGAAVHVGAEASASDVDLVQPAQGEGPAEVAAFLAEQEHVAQVTLTSAQGVTSGLVVCVAPDGALTLGRPTEDGGLRYAGATAPQLREVWDTWRAGQ
;
A
#
# COMPACT_ATOMS: atom_id res chain seq x y z
N MET A 1 -24.61 -58.74 55.66
CA MET A 1 -25.33 -58.16 54.51
C MET A 1 -24.32 -57.40 53.65
N PRO A 2 -24.45 -57.46 52.32
CA PRO A 2 -23.37 -57.17 51.37
C PRO A 2 -23.18 -55.67 51.12
N GLY A 3 -21.95 -55.30 50.76
CA GLY A 3 -21.54 -53.95 50.41
C GLY A 3 -22.08 -53.49 49.06
N ILE A 4 -22.31 -52.18 48.95
CA ILE A 4 -22.69 -51.52 47.70
C ILE A 4 -21.39 -51.04 47.04
N GLU A 5 -21.02 -51.69 45.93
CA GLU A 5 -20.02 -51.22 44.99
C GLU A 5 -20.53 -49.96 44.28
N VAL A 6 -19.85 -48.84 44.44
CA VAL A 6 -20.02 -47.68 43.55
C VAL A 6 -19.14 -47.90 42.33
N ARG A 7 -19.76 -48.44 41.27
CA ARG A 7 -19.11 -48.55 39.95
C ARG A 7 -19.00 -47.18 39.29
N THR A 8 -17.78 -46.86 38.90
CA THR A 8 -17.37 -45.71 38.10
C THR A 8 -18.07 -45.70 36.74
N ALA A 9 -18.57 -44.55 36.32
CA ALA A 9 -18.79 -44.23 34.91
C ALA A 9 -18.33 -42.80 34.65
N ALA A 10 -17.00 -42.60 34.62
CA ALA A 10 -16.41 -41.44 33.97
C ALA A 10 -16.64 -41.60 32.47
N ARG A 11 -17.80 -41.17 31.97
CA ARG A 11 -17.99 -40.94 30.54
C ARG A 11 -17.22 -39.68 30.17
N GLY A 12 -16.05 -39.89 29.60
CA GLY A 12 -15.27 -38.85 28.97
C GLY A 12 -16.08 -38.19 27.86
N CYS A 13 -16.45 -36.93 28.07
CA CYS A 13 -16.53 -35.98 26.97
C CYS A 13 -15.16 -35.33 26.86
N ALA A 14 -14.20 -36.05 26.24
CA ALA A 14 -13.07 -35.37 25.65
C ALA A 14 -13.63 -34.59 24.45
N SER A 15 -14.13 -33.38 24.70
CA SER A 15 -14.28 -32.40 23.63
C SER A 15 -12.86 -32.17 23.13
N SER A 16 -12.51 -32.79 22.01
CA SER A 16 -11.33 -32.43 21.26
C SER A 16 -11.56 -30.99 20.80
N ILE A 17 -11.10 -30.03 21.61
CA ILE A 17 -10.88 -28.68 21.15
C ILE A 17 -9.79 -28.85 20.09
N SER A 18 -10.19 -28.96 18.82
CA SER A 18 -9.24 -28.85 17.73
C SER A 18 -8.78 -27.40 17.77
N SER A 19 -7.71 -27.13 18.51
CA SER A 19 -7.01 -25.86 18.39
C SER A 19 -6.74 -25.69 16.89
N PRO A 20 -7.22 -24.62 16.25
CA PRO A 20 -6.93 -24.39 14.85
C PRO A 20 -5.41 -24.41 14.73
N ARG A 21 -4.88 -25.35 13.94
CA ARG A 21 -3.46 -25.34 13.58
C ARG A 21 -3.28 -24.17 12.64
N VAL A 22 -3.20 -22.97 13.19
CA VAL A 22 -2.79 -21.78 12.47
C VAL A 22 -1.40 -22.09 11.93
N GLY A 23 -1.31 -22.31 10.62
CA GLY A 23 -0.05 -22.66 9.99
C GLY A 23 1.00 -21.58 10.24
N GLN A 24 2.27 -21.97 10.37
CA GLN A 24 3.39 -21.05 10.62
C GLN A 24 3.43 -19.87 9.63
N ARG A 25 3.00 -20.09 8.38
CA ARG A 25 2.86 -19.04 7.36
C ARG A 25 1.83 -17.97 7.73
N LEU A 26 0.67 -18.37 8.27
CA LEU A 26 -0.36 -17.44 8.71
C LEU A 26 0.10 -16.66 9.95
N LEU A 27 0.81 -17.30 10.89
CA LEU A 27 1.43 -16.59 12.01
C LEU A 27 2.51 -15.60 11.55
N GLY A 28 3.31 -15.98 10.54
CA GLY A 28 4.30 -15.09 9.92
C GLY A 28 3.66 -13.86 9.27
N LEU A 29 2.59 -14.05 8.49
CA LEU A 29 1.80 -12.98 7.91
C LEU A 29 1.18 -12.06 8.97
N LEU A 30 0.56 -12.62 10.02
CA LEU A 30 -0.01 -11.85 11.11
C LEU A 30 1.04 -11.03 11.87
N ARG A 31 2.27 -11.54 11.99
CA ARG A 31 3.39 -10.79 12.57
C ARG A 31 3.85 -9.65 11.66
N LEU A 32 3.99 -9.91 10.36
CA LEU A 32 4.36 -8.88 9.37
C LEU A 32 3.35 -7.74 9.31
N ARG A 33 2.08 -8.01 9.56
CA ARG A 33 1.03 -6.97 9.67
C ARG A 33 1.30 -5.94 10.77
N LEU A 34 2.05 -6.31 11.81
CA LEU A 34 2.40 -5.41 12.92
C LEU A 34 3.63 -4.54 12.61
N GLU A 35 4.39 -4.88 11.58
CA GLU A 35 5.54 -4.08 11.15
C GLU A 35 5.06 -2.78 10.48
N PRO A 36 5.77 -1.65 10.63
CA PRO A 36 5.44 -0.43 9.92
C PRO A 36 5.44 -0.63 8.40
N ALA A 37 4.52 0.05 7.70
CA ALA A 37 4.55 0.07 6.24
C ALA A 37 5.77 0.86 5.76
N ARG A 38 6.53 0.28 4.83
CA ARG A 38 7.66 0.92 4.15
C ARG A 38 7.23 1.67 2.89
N LEU A 39 6.13 1.24 2.29
CA LEU A 39 5.46 1.95 1.22
C LEU A 39 3.96 1.95 1.47
N VAL A 40 3.35 3.12 1.30
CA VAL A 40 1.90 3.34 1.43
C VAL A 40 1.44 4.06 0.19
N VAL A 41 0.45 3.50 -0.52
CA VAL A 41 -0.28 4.19 -1.57
C VAL A 41 -1.71 4.38 -1.08
N GLU A 42 -2.12 5.62 -0.95
CA GLU A 42 -3.50 6.01 -0.67
C GLU A 42 -4.14 6.53 -1.95
N VAL A 43 -5.13 5.81 -2.47
CA VAL A 43 -5.87 6.21 -3.67
C VAL A 43 -7.07 7.06 -3.25
N LEU A 44 -7.23 8.22 -3.89
CA LEU A 44 -8.26 9.21 -3.59
C LEU A 44 -9.43 9.12 -4.59
N THR A 45 -9.88 7.91 -4.94
CA THR A 45 -10.88 7.69 -6.03
C THR A 45 -11.97 6.66 -5.67
N GLU A 46 -13.00 6.55 -6.52
CA GLU A 46 -14.24 5.81 -6.21
C GLU A 46 -14.20 4.29 -6.45
N GLN A 47 -13.24 3.74 -7.20
CA GLN A 47 -13.31 2.35 -7.73
C GLN A 47 -12.26 1.35 -7.15
N GLY A 48 -11.55 1.74 -6.07
CA GLY A 48 -10.66 0.90 -5.24
C GLY A 48 -9.20 0.79 -5.73
N PRO A 49 -8.22 0.27 -4.95
CA PRO A 49 -8.20 0.01 -3.50
C PRO A 49 -7.99 1.28 -2.67
N ALA A 50 -8.49 1.26 -1.44
CA ALA A 50 -8.14 2.24 -0.42
C ALA A 50 -6.98 1.64 0.39
N TRP A 51 -5.76 2.07 0.15
CA TRP A 51 -4.49 1.55 0.71
C TRP A 51 -3.92 0.30 0.02
N TYR A 52 -2.81 0.50 -0.68
CA TYR A 52 -1.83 -0.53 -1.01
C TYR A 52 -0.59 -0.31 -0.13
N LEU A 53 -0.17 -1.34 0.59
CA LEU A 53 0.86 -1.25 1.62
C LEU A 53 1.91 -2.32 1.39
N LEU A 54 3.19 -1.95 1.50
CA LEU A 54 4.29 -2.90 1.59
C LEU A 54 4.91 -2.84 2.99
N ARG A 55 5.05 -3.99 3.63
CA ARG A 55 5.68 -4.16 4.94
C ARG A 55 6.88 -5.08 4.80
N GLN A 56 7.95 -4.76 5.51
CA GLN A 56 9.17 -5.56 5.58
C GLN A 56 9.31 -6.12 6.98
N GLY A 57 9.62 -7.41 7.09
CA GLY A 57 10.07 -8.00 8.34
C GLY A 57 11.22 -8.97 8.11
N THR A 58 11.65 -9.64 9.17
CA THR A 58 12.83 -10.53 9.12
C THR A 58 12.68 -11.72 8.16
N ALA A 59 11.44 -12.07 7.80
CA ALA A 59 11.12 -13.21 6.93
C ALA A 59 10.84 -12.81 5.48
N GLY A 60 10.91 -11.52 5.12
CA GLY A 60 10.65 -11.03 3.77
C GLY A 60 9.63 -9.90 3.71
N TRP A 61 9.02 -9.73 2.54
CA TRP A 61 8.05 -8.68 2.25
C TRP A 61 6.62 -9.20 2.23
N MET A 62 5.69 -8.33 2.63
CA MET A 62 4.27 -8.56 2.54
C MET A 62 3.59 -7.37 1.88
N ARG A 63 2.71 -7.66 0.92
CA ARG A 63 1.71 -6.72 0.44
C ARG A 63 0.44 -6.87 1.25
N GLU A 64 -0.12 -5.74 1.67
CA GLU A 64 -1.47 -5.63 2.20
C GLU A 64 -2.26 -4.69 1.28
N VAL A 65 -3.36 -5.19 0.71
CA VAL A 65 -4.31 -4.37 -0.04
C VAL A 65 -5.57 -4.24 0.78
N VAL A 66 -5.99 -3.00 1.00
CA VAL A 66 -7.25 -2.70 1.67
C VAL A 66 -8.22 -2.15 0.63
N SER A 67 -9.44 -2.66 0.63
CA SER A 67 -10.50 -2.13 -0.24
C SER A 67 -11.16 -0.94 0.44
N ARG A 68 -11.92 -0.15 -0.33
CA ARG A 68 -12.76 0.93 0.19
C ARG A 68 -13.73 0.45 1.28
N ASP A 69 -14.26 -0.77 1.14
CA ASP A 69 -15.19 -1.36 2.12
C ASP A 69 -14.48 -1.97 3.34
N GLY A 70 -13.14 -1.87 3.40
CA GLY A 70 -12.34 -2.34 4.52
C GLY A 70 -11.92 -3.82 4.45
N PHE A 71 -12.26 -4.54 3.38
CA PHE A 71 -11.70 -5.88 3.14
C PHE A 71 -10.19 -5.81 2.94
N ARG A 72 -9.47 -6.80 3.48
CA ARG A 72 -8.01 -6.86 3.44
C ARG A 72 -7.53 -8.15 2.79
N ALA A 73 -6.64 -8.02 1.82
CA ALA A 73 -5.91 -9.12 1.21
C ALA A 73 -4.42 -9.02 1.58
N PHE A 74 -3.77 -10.17 1.77
CA PHE A 74 -2.36 -10.25 2.16
C PHE A 74 -1.62 -11.25 1.29
N ASP A 75 -0.47 -10.85 0.77
CA ASP A 75 0.41 -11.71 -0.02
C ASP A 75 1.87 -11.59 0.47
N LEU A 76 2.58 -12.71 0.55
CA LEU A 76 4.04 -12.72 0.70
C LEU A 76 4.67 -12.58 -0.68
N LEU A 77 5.71 -11.75 -0.79
CA LEU A 77 6.33 -11.44 -2.08
C LEU A 77 7.83 -11.15 -1.96
N GLU A 78 8.48 -11.10 -3.12
CA GLU A 78 9.79 -10.50 -3.31
C GLU A 78 9.62 -9.15 -4.03
N LEU A 79 10.49 -8.17 -3.78
CA LEU A 79 10.44 -6.87 -4.47
C LEU A 79 11.06 -6.97 -5.88
N ASP A 80 10.38 -7.67 -6.78
CA ASP A 80 10.82 -7.88 -8.15
C ASP A 80 10.12 -6.93 -9.15
N ASP A 81 10.31 -7.18 -10.45
CA ASP A 81 9.69 -6.41 -11.52
C ASP A 81 8.18 -6.70 -11.68
N GLY A 82 7.67 -7.75 -11.05
CA GLY A 82 6.24 -8.00 -10.94
C GLY A 82 5.57 -7.01 -10.00
N GLU A 83 6.23 -6.68 -8.88
CA GLU A 83 5.64 -5.80 -7.87
C GLU A 83 5.56 -4.34 -8.32
N VAL A 84 6.48 -3.85 -9.16
CA VAL A 84 6.35 -2.51 -9.75
C VAL A 84 5.14 -2.39 -10.68
N ASN A 85 4.75 -3.48 -11.35
CA ASN A 85 3.54 -3.49 -12.16
C ASN A 85 2.27 -3.48 -11.27
N ALA A 86 2.31 -4.17 -10.13
CA ALA A 86 1.24 -4.11 -9.14
C ALA A 86 1.10 -2.70 -8.53
N LEU A 87 2.24 -2.02 -8.26
CA LEU A 87 2.24 -0.61 -7.86
C LEU A 87 1.63 0.27 -8.94
N GLY A 88 2.06 0.13 -10.20
CA GLY A 88 1.53 0.88 -11.34
C GLY A 88 0.02 0.74 -11.45
N ALA A 89 -0.51 -0.49 -11.33
CA ALA A 89 -1.94 -0.75 -11.29
C ALA A 89 -2.63 -0.09 -10.08
N ALA A 90 -2.01 -0.11 -8.90
CA ALA A 90 -2.56 0.52 -7.70
C ALA A 90 -2.65 2.06 -7.81
N VAL A 91 -1.76 2.70 -8.59
CA VAL A 91 -1.82 4.14 -8.88
C VAL A 91 -2.47 4.45 -10.24
N HIS A 92 -3.08 3.46 -10.89
CA HIS A 92 -3.76 3.59 -12.18
C HIS A 92 -2.88 4.07 -13.34
N VAL A 93 -1.57 3.80 -13.27
CA VAL A 93 -0.61 4.18 -14.33
C VAL A 93 -0.47 3.03 -15.32
N GLY A 94 -0.85 3.30 -16.57
CA GLY A 94 -0.60 2.39 -17.69
C GLY A 94 0.88 2.35 -18.11
N ALA A 95 1.31 1.24 -18.71
CA ALA A 95 2.69 1.05 -19.16
C ALA A 95 3.16 2.11 -20.18
N GLU A 96 2.23 2.64 -20.97
CA GLU A 96 2.46 3.62 -22.03
C GLU A 96 2.05 5.05 -21.63
N ALA A 97 1.90 5.34 -20.33
CA ALA A 97 1.48 6.67 -19.86
C ALA A 97 2.47 7.75 -20.30
N SER A 98 1.97 8.72 -21.06
CA SER A 98 2.72 9.90 -21.52
C SER A 98 2.70 11.02 -20.49
N ALA A 99 3.66 11.93 -20.56
CA ALA A 99 3.69 13.10 -19.70
C ALA A 99 2.57 14.08 -20.05
N SER A 100 1.88 14.58 -19.02
CA SER A 100 0.96 15.72 -19.14
C SER A 100 1.73 17.03 -19.42
N ASP A 101 1.07 17.99 -20.07
CA ASP A 101 1.60 19.35 -20.25
C ASP A 101 1.24 20.24 -19.04
N VAL A 102 1.85 19.94 -17.89
CA VAL A 102 1.61 20.62 -16.60
C VAL A 102 2.93 20.93 -15.93
N ASP A 103 3.05 22.14 -15.40
CA ASP A 103 4.11 22.56 -14.46
C ASP A 103 3.53 23.57 -13.46
N LEU A 104 3.06 23.07 -12.31
CA LEU A 104 2.36 23.85 -11.29
C LEU A 104 3.02 23.67 -9.91
N VAL A 105 2.97 24.70 -9.07
CA VAL A 105 3.52 24.66 -7.71
C VAL A 105 2.44 24.97 -6.69
N GLN A 106 2.21 24.04 -5.78
CA GLN A 106 1.42 24.19 -4.56
C GLN A 106 2.34 24.61 -3.41
N PRO A 107 2.18 25.81 -2.81
CA PRO A 107 2.98 26.23 -1.66
C PRO A 107 2.64 25.42 -0.41
N ALA A 108 3.61 25.32 0.51
CA ALA A 108 3.48 24.60 1.79
C ALA A 108 2.46 25.23 2.75
N GLN A 109 2.32 26.56 2.68
CA GLN A 109 1.43 27.34 3.51
C GLN A 109 0.61 28.32 2.66
N GLY A 110 -0.61 28.60 3.13
CA GLY A 110 -1.56 29.44 2.43
C GLY A 110 -2.54 28.65 1.57
N GLU A 111 -3.45 29.36 0.93
CA GLU A 111 -4.38 28.79 -0.04
C GLU A 111 -3.60 28.43 -1.31
N GLY A 112 -3.83 27.21 -1.82
CA GLY A 112 -3.24 26.79 -3.08
C GLY A 112 -3.71 27.65 -4.25
N PRO A 113 -2.90 27.81 -5.31
CA PRO A 113 -3.36 28.44 -6.53
C PRO A 113 -4.64 27.77 -7.02
N ALA A 114 -5.62 28.56 -7.45
CA ALA A 114 -6.87 28.03 -8.02
C ALA A 114 -6.62 27.05 -9.17
N GLU A 115 -5.53 27.25 -9.90
CA GLU A 115 -5.05 26.39 -10.98
C GLU A 115 -4.69 24.97 -10.50
N VAL A 116 -4.08 24.82 -9.31
CA VAL A 116 -3.77 23.50 -8.75
C VAL A 116 -5.06 22.78 -8.37
N ALA A 117 -6.01 23.49 -7.76
CA ALA A 117 -7.30 22.91 -7.40
C ALA A 117 -8.11 22.49 -8.63
N ALA A 118 -8.13 23.32 -9.68
CA ALA A 118 -8.76 23.00 -10.96
C ALA A 118 -8.08 21.79 -11.62
N PHE A 119 -6.75 21.80 -11.71
CA PHE A 119 -5.96 20.67 -12.23
C PHE A 119 -6.30 19.36 -11.51
N LEU A 120 -6.27 19.33 -10.18
CA LEU A 120 -6.56 18.12 -9.39
C LEU A 120 -8.01 17.64 -9.58
N ALA A 121 -8.96 18.56 -9.76
CA ALA A 121 -10.36 18.22 -10.00
C ALA A 121 -10.63 17.61 -11.39
N GLU A 122 -9.74 17.83 -12.35
CA GLU A 122 -9.83 17.27 -13.71
C GLU A 122 -9.20 15.87 -13.83
N GLN A 123 -8.49 15.40 -12.81
CA GLN A 123 -7.82 14.10 -12.85
C GLN A 123 -8.83 12.97 -12.67
N GLU A 124 -8.70 11.90 -13.46
CA GLU A 124 -9.48 10.68 -13.27
C GLU A 124 -9.02 9.94 -12.01
N HIS A 125 -7.70 9.94 -11.78
CA HIS A 125 -7.11 9.32 -10.60
C HIS A 125 -6.07 10.22 -9.92
N VAL A 126 -6.12 10.25 -8.59
CA VAL A 126 -5.11 10.86 -7.74
C VAL A 126 -4.74 9.88 -6.63
N ALA A 127 -3.46 9.66 -6.43
CA ALA A 127 -2.94 8.82 -5.35
C ALA A 127 -1.79 9.52 -4.62
N GLN A 128 -1.72 9.34 -3.30
CA GLN A 128 -0.59 9.75 -2.48
C GLN A 128 0.27 8.52 -2.18
N VAL A 129 1.55 8.61 -2.49
CA VAL A 129 2.54 7.56 -2.23
C VAL A 129 3.49 8.08 -1.16
N THR A 130 3.57 7.37 -0.03
CA THR A 130 4.58 7.58 1.00
C THR A 130 5.63 6.47 0.89
N LEU A 131 6.88 6.86 0.71
CA LEU A 131 8.02 5.97 0.61
C LEU A 131 8.88 6.15 1.86
N THR A 132 9.16 5.07 2.57
CA THR A 132 10.01 5.06 3.77
C THR A 132 11.28 4.27 3.48
N SER A 133 12.45 4.85 3.75
CA SER A 133 13.74 4.15 3.61
C SER A 133 13.94 3.10 4.71
N ALA A 134 14.95 2.25 4.57
CA ALA A 134 15.35 1.31 5.62
C ALA A 134 15.66 2.03 6.96
N GLN A 135 16.24 3.23 6.89
CA GLN A 135 16.56 4.08 8.05
C GLN A 135 15.36 4.86 8.61
N GLY A 136 14.18 4.74 7.98
CA GLY A 136 12.95 5.37 8.47
C GLY A 136 12.71 6.79 7.95
N VAL A 137 13.50 7.27 6.98
CA VAL A 137 13.27 8.58 6.34
C VAL A 137 12.09 8.45 5.38
N THR A 138 11.13 9.37 5.48
CA THR A 138 9.92 9.38 4.66
C THR A 138 10.02 10.41 3.54
N SER A 139 9.53 10.07 2.35
CA SER A 139 9.30 10.99 1.25
C SER A 139 7.89 10.79 0.68
N GLY A 140 7.27 11.89 0.25
CA GLY A 140 5.96 11.88 -0.38
C GLY A 140 6.06 12.01 -1.90
N LEU A 141 5.07 11.46 -2.60
CA LEU A 141 4.86 11.62 -4.03
C LEU A 141 3.35 11.64 -4.27
N VAL A 142 2.85 12.56 -5.09
CA VAL A 142 1.49 12.52 -5.59
C VAL A 142 1.53 11.99 -7.03
N VAL A 143 0.67 11.04 -7.36
CA VAL A 143 0.52 10.50 -8.72
C VAL A 143 -0.85 10.92 -9.21
N CYS A 144 -0.89 11.65 -10.32
CA CYS A 144 -2.12 12.09 -10.96
C CYS A 144 -2.19 11.49 -12.37
N VAL A 145 -3.35 10.94 -12.71
CA VAL A 145 -3.62 10.38 -14.04
C VAL A 145 -4.86 11.07 -14.59
N ALA A 146 -4.68 11.70 -15.75
CA ALA A 146 -5.75 12.38 -16.48
C ALA A 146 -6.65 11.35 -17.21
N PRO A 147 -7.86 11.74 -17.65
CA PRO A 147 -8.79 10.84 -18.34
C PRO A 147 -8.29 10.24 -19.66
N ASP A 148 -7.26 10.85 -20.28
CA ASP A 148 -6.58 10.34 -21.47
C ASP A 148 -5.39 9.43 -21.13
N GLY A 149 -5.13 9.18 -19.84
CA GLY A 149 -4.00 8.41 -19.33
C GLY A 149 -2.71 9.19 -19.16
N ALA A 150 -2.70 10.51 -19.38
CA ALA A 150 -1.51 11.33 -19.16
C ALA A 150 -1.13 11.41 -17.67
N LEU A 151 0.17 11.34 -17.39
CA LEU A 151 0.72 11.22 -16.05
C LEU A 151 1.40 12.52 -15.62
N THR A 152 1.07 12.93 -14.38
CA THR A 152 1.72 14.02 -13.65
C THR A 152 2.20 13.51 -12.29
N LEU A 153 3.40 13.90 -11.88
CA LEU A 153 3.91 13.63 -10.54
C LEU A 153 4.00 14.92 -9.72
N GLY A 154 3.43 14.90 -8.53
CA GLY A 154 3.63 15.91 -7.49
C GLY A 154 4.78 15.52 -6.57
N ARG A 155 5.88 16.29 -6.59
CA ARG A 155 7.06 16.04 -5.75
C ARG A 155 7.27 17.15 -4.71
N PRO A 156 7.73 16.83 -3.50
CA PRO A 156 8.08 17.83 -2.49
C PRO A 156 9.13 18.82 -3.02
N THR A 157 8.94 20.10 -2.72
CA THR A 157 9.95 21.14 -2.95
C THR A 157 10.78 21.38 -1.68
N GLU A 158 11.93 22.04 -1.81
CA GLU A 158 12.79 22.40 -0.66
C GLU A 158 12.05 23.28 0.37
N ASP A 159 11.12 24.11 -0.10
CA ASP A 159 10.27 24.98 0.72
C ASP A 159 9.09 24.25 1.38
N GLY A 160 8.99 22.92 1.22
CA GLY A 160 7.94 22.09 1.81
C GLY A 160 6.61 22.08 1.05
N GLY A 161 6.57 22.68 -0.16
CA GLY A 161 5.42 22.63 -1.06
C GLY A 161 5.43 21.37 -1.93
N LEU A 162 4.58 21.35 -2.96
CA LEU A 162 4.56 20.32 -3.99
C LEU A 162 4.67 20.94 -5.38
N ARG A 163 5.54 20.41 -6.23
CA ARG A 163 5.58 20.73 -7.66
C ARG A 163 4.98 19.59 -8.46
N TYR A 164 3.93 19.88 -9.20
CA TYR A 164 3.29 18.98 -10.16
C TYR A 164 3.92 19.19 -11.53
N ALA A 165 4.53 18.15 -12.08
CA ALA A 165 5.10 18.18 -13.42
C ALA A 165 4.74 16.92 -14.19
N GLY A 166 4.54 17.06 -15.50
CA GLY A 166 4.35 15.92 -16.40
C GLY A 166 5.46 14.88 -16.26
N ALA A 167 5.09 13.60 -16.26
CA ALA A 167 6.04 12.50 -16.13
C ALA A 167 5.59 11.29 -16.95
N THR A 168 6.54 10.40 -17.22
CA THR A 168 6.33 9.17 -17.99
C THR A 168 6.32 7.94 -17.07
N ALA A 169 5.73 6.84 -17.52
CA ALA A 169 5.76 5.58 -16.77
C ALA A 169 7.20 5.11 -16.39
N PRO A 170 8.23 5.22 -17.26
CA PRO A 170 9.62 4.97 -16.88
C PRO A 170 10.12 5.83 -15.72
N GLN A 171 9.75 7.11 -15.65
CA GLN A 171 10.16 7.98 -14.55
C GLN A 171 9.51 7.59 -13.21
N LEU A 172 8.28 7.06 -13.23
CA LEU A 172 7.67 6.48 -12.03
C LEU A 172 8.38 5.18 -11.63
N ARG A 173 8.74 4.33 -12.59
CA ARG A 173 9.55 3.12 -12.34
C ARG A 173 10.92 3.48 -11.75
N GLU A 174 11.57 4.54 -12.19
CA GLU A 174 12.84 5.01 -11.59
C GLU A 174 12.67 5.41 -10.11
N VAL A 175 11.54 6.01 -9.72
CA VAL A 175 11.24 6.29 -8.31
C VAL A 175 11.14 4.99 -7.51
N TRP A 176 10.42 4.00 -8.04
CA TRP A 176 10.33 2.67 -7.44
C TRP A 176 11.71 2.02 -7.30
N ASP A 177 12.51 1.99 -8.37
CA ASP A 177 13.81 1.32 -8.39
C ASP A 177 14.78 1.96 -7.39
N THR A 178 14.75 3.30 -7.30
CA THR A 178 15.55 4.06 -6.33
C THR A 178 15.14 3.72 -4.90
N TRP A 179 13.84 3.69 -4.60
CA TRP A 179 13.35 3.33 -3.28
C TRP A 179 13.67 1.87 -2.94
N ARG A 180 13.44 0.94 -3.87
CA ARG A 180 13.71 -0.50 -3.73
C ARG A 180 15.18 -0.77 -3.43
N ALA A 181 16.09 -0.10 -4.12
CA ALA A 181 17.54 -0.26 -3.91
C ALA A 181 18.00 0.24 -2.52
N GLY A 182 17.23 1.13 -1.89
CA GLY A 182 17.51 1.68 -0.56
C GLY A 182 16.83 0.95 0.61
N GLN A 183 16.17 -0.19 0.36
CA GLN A 183 15.51 -1.00 1.41
C GLN A 183 16.41 -2.03 2.08
#